data_AF-X6N0A6-F1
#
_entry.id   AF-X6N0A6-F1
#
_cell.length_a   1.000
_cell.length_b   1.000
_cell.length_c   1.000
_cell.angle_alpha   90.00
_cell.angle_beta   90.00
_cell.angle_gamma   90.00
#
_symmetry.space_group_name_H-M   'P 1'
#
loop_
_entity.id
_entity.type
_entity.pdbx_description
1 polymer ?
#
loop_
_entity_poly.entity_id
_entity_poly.type
_entity_poly.pdbx_seq_one_letter_code
_entity_poly.pdbx_strand_id
1 'polypeptide(L)'
;MPKRELLAQFHHLFWVGDLNYRINWQPDEDTKLAHKDNCDPEIFGAFQSHLNEKTLKNVLKDDQLVTSMIDLKAFVGFREPDLRFLPTFKVEKTPGLHYNVCYTYAHICTYVFYSKQFRCLLKFIQPSRLPAWCDRILYRSAAIVNPPKVLSYSALPNVPHSDHKPVESHMNIEIWNRPSGIDDSISQAVLHFQDCSAEGLLAADVSGFFLFWVLVFVCWNLLFLFFGSFSGTSDPYLHWPKQPLLEKPSNSRRKNKTLHPEWNDSRDFEPLLLLRNSIAFMTKALLFLEMRDHDHLSKDELIGQGYLPLAPALDNIGKWQYFEVELTFSGLYAGKFQGRYKIVINDESSKTDDNKAAKKIKKSKVKTT
;
A
#
# COMPACT_ATOMS: atom_id res chain seq x y z
N MET A 1 1.14 -18.93 -14.14
CA MET A 1 0.41 -17.67 -13.96
C MET A 1 1.40 -16.53 -14.14
N PRO A 2 1.05 -15.42 -14.81
CA PRO A 2 1.90 -14.23 -14.80
C PRO A 2 2.16 -13.83 -13.33
N LYS A 3 3.39 -13.41 -13.04
CA LYS A 3 3.79 -13.02 -11.69
C LYS A 3 3.04 -11.72 -11.36
N ARG A 4 2.10 -11.76 -10.41
CA ARG A 4 1.41 -10.56 -9.89
C ARG A 4 2.46 -9.54 -9.43
N GLU A 5 2.15 -8.25 -9.43
CA GLU A 5 3.09 -7.29 -8.82
C GLU A 5 3.28 -7.58 -7.34
N LEU A 6 4.44 -7.23 -6.78
CA LEU A 6 4.80 -7.51 -5.38
C LEU A 6 3.69 -7.05 -4.41
N LEU A 7 3.14 -5.86 -4.67
CA LEU A 7 2.11 -5.23 -3.87
C LEU A 7 0.76 -5.99 -3.85
N ALA A 8 0.52 -6.88 -4.81
CA ALA A 8 -0.69 -7.68 -4.88
C ALA A 8 -0.47 -9.15 -4.48
N GLN A 9 0.72 -9.54 -4.02
CA GLN A 9 1.04 -10.94 -3.70
C GLN A 9 0.70 -11.34 -2.25
N PHE A 10 0.59 -10.38 -1.33
CA PHE A 10 0.49 -10.66 0.11
C PHE A 10 -0.69 -9.94 0.74
N HIS A 11 -1.27 -10.55 1.79
CA HIS A 11 -2.33 -9.93 2.59
C HIS A 11 -1.81 -8.72 3.37
N HIS A 12 -0.60 -8.83 3.92
CA HIS A 12 0.10 -7.75 4.63
C HIS A 12 1.53 -7.66 4.12
N LEU A 13 1.99 -6.44 3.88
CA LEU A 13 3.35 -6.10 3.51
C LEU A 13 3.91 -5.17 4.56
N PHE A 14 5.11 -5.47 5.04
CA PHE A 14 5.88 -4.62 5.93
C PHE A 14 7.12 -4.13 5.17
N TRP A 15 7.31 -2.82 5.12
CA TRP A 15 8.48 -2.20 4.52
C TRP A 15 9.27 -1.49 5.61
N VAL A 16 10.50 -1.95 5.84
CA VAL A 16 11.31 -1.54 6.98
C VAL A 16 12.73 -1.25 6.52
N GLY A 17 13.33 -0.19 7.06
CA GLY A 17 14.75 0.07 6.93
C GLY A 17 15.13 1.53 7.11
N ASP A 18 16.40 1.82 6.85
CA ASP A 18 16.89 3.18 6.63
C ASP A 18 16.42 3.63 5.23
N LEU A 19 15.29 4.33 5.19
CA LEU A 19 14.73 4.91 3.97
C LEU A 19 15.41 6.22 3.59
N ASN A 20 16.26 6.76 4.48
CA ASN A 20 17.12 7.90 4.25
C ASN A 20 16.41 9.22 3.89
N TYR A 21 15.08 9.28 4.02
CA TYR A 21 14.32 10.54 3.94
C TYR A 21 14.79 11.48 5.05
N ARG A 22 14.91 12.76 4.69
CA ARG A 22 15.41 13.83 5.56
C ARG A 22 14.28 14.78 5.92
N ILE A 23 14.63 15.81 6.68
CA ILE A 23 13.72 16.89 7.03
C ILE A 23 14.08 18.16 6.27
N ASN A 24 13.06 18.82 5.70
CA ASN A 24 13.18 20.10 4.99
C ASN A 24 12.78 21.29 5.87
N TRP A 25 12.88 21.14 7.20
CA TRP A 25 12.44 22.17 8.14
C TRP A 25 13.28 23.45 8.02
N GLN A 26 12.61 24.59 8.17
CA GLN A 26 13.20 25.93 8.23
C GLN A 26 12.53 26.72 9.38
N PRO A 27 13.24 27.69 9.98
CA PRO A 27 12.69 28.51 11.06
C PRO A 27 11.58 29.48 10.59
N ASP A 28 11.58 29.85 9.31
CA ASP A 28 10.57 30.70 8.66
C ASP A 28 10.20 30.07 7.30
N GLU A 29 8.91 30.00 6.99
CA GLU A 29 8.36 29.43 5.75
C GLU A 29 8.86 30.16 4.49
N ASP A 30 9.16 31.46 4.60
CA ASP A 30 9.68 32.27 3.49
C ASP A 30 11.20 32.10 3.27
N THR A 31 11.89 31.40 4.18
CA THR A 31 13.33 31.14 4.05
C THR A 31 13.58 30.10 2.97
N LYS A 32 14.26 30.50 1.89
CA LYS A 32 14.72 29.53 0.87
C LYS A 32 15.64 28.52 1.54
N LEU A 33 15.32 27.22 1.36
CA LEU A 33 16.21 26.11 1.72
C LEU A 33 17.61 26.36 1.14
N ALA A 34 18.54 26.83 1.99
CA ALA A 34 19.96 26.82 1.65
C ALA A 34 20.36 25.36 1.39
N HIS A 35 21.30 25.14 0.46
CA HIS A 35 21.73 23.82 -0.03
C HIS A 35 21.45 22.66 0.93
N LYS A 36 20.76 21.61 0.45
CA LYS A 36 20.26 20.42 1.19
C LYS A 36 21.25 19.74 2.15
N ASP A 37 22.53 20.08 2.05
CA ASP A 37 23.64 19.50 2.81
C ASP A 37 24.24 20.43 3.86
N ASN A 38 23.94 21.73 3.85
CA ASN A 38 24.53 22.72 4.76
C ASN A 38 23.56 23.05 5.91
N CYS A 39 23.79 22.49 7.10
CA CYS A 39 23.08 22.94 8.29
C CYS A 39 23.80 24.14 8.91
N ASP A 40 23.15 25.30 8.84
CA ASP A 40 23.53 26.47 9.62
C ASP A 40 23.34 26.19 11.13
N PRO A 41 24.29 26.56 12.00
CA PRO A 41 24.17 26.37 13.45
C PRO A 41 22.95 27.05 14.08
N GLU A 42 22.55 28.22 13.57
CA GLU A 42 21.36 28.93 14.05
C GLU A 42 20.10 28.14 13.69
N ILE A 43 20.02 27.63 12.46
CA ILE A 43 18.94 26.74 12.00
C ILE A 43 18.92 25.45 12.83
N PHE A 44 20.09 24.87 13.11
CA PHE A 44 20.19 23.67 13.94
C PHE A 44 19.67 23.90 15.36
N GLY A 45 20.12 24.99 16.01
CA GLY A 45 19.67 25.36 17.35
C GLY A 45 18.16 25.63 17.39
N ALA A 46 17.65 26.35 16.39
CA ALA A 46 16.22 26.59 16.23
C ALA A 46 15.45 25.28 16.06
N PHE A 47 15.90 24.39 15.18
CA PHE A 47 15.28 23.07 14.98
C PHE A 47 15.26 22.25 16.28
N GLN A 48 16.39 22.17 17.00
CA GLN A 48 16.47 21.45 18.27
C GLN A 48 15.50 21.99 19.32
N SER A 49 15.33 23.32 19.42
CA SER A 49 14.33 23.90 20.33
C SER A 49 12.89 23.49 20.00
N HIS A 50 12.61 23.13 18.75
CA HIS A 50 11.32 22.63 18.27
C HIS A 50 11.20 21.10 18.32
N LEU A 51 12.21 20.37 18.81
CA LEU A 51 12.15 18.92 19.03
C LEU A 51 11.60 18.58 20.42
N ASN A 52 10.32 18.86 20.65
CA ASN A 52 9.60 18.46 21.86
C ASN A 52 8.20 17.90 21.52
N GLU A 53 7.55 17.25 22.49
CA GLU A 53 6.26 16.57 22.27
C GLU A 53 5.16 17.48 21.71
N LYS A 54 5.16 18.77 22.05
CA LYS A 54 4.12 19.72 21.62
C LYS A 54 4.34 20.18 20.19
N THR A 55 5.58 20.32 19.77
CA THR A 55 5.96 20.89 18.47
C THR A 55 6.30 19.82 17.42
N LEU A 56 6.54 18.57 17.84
CA LEU A 56 6.91 17.46 16.96
C LEU A 56 5.96 17.31 15.76
N LYS A 57 4.65 17.39 15.98
CA LYS A 57 3.67 17.29 14.89
C LYS A 57 3.81 18.37 13.82
N ASN A 58 4.24 19.57 14.20
CA ASN A 58 4.47 20.66 13.25
C ASN A 58 5.75 20.40 12.45
N VAL A 59 6.82 19.98 13.13
CA VAL A 59 8.10 19.61 12.51
C VAL A 59 7.93 18.47 11.50
N LEU A 60 7.08 17.49 11.79
CA LEU A 60 6.83 16.35 10.90
C LEU A 60 6.13 16.71 9.59
N LYS A 61 5.55 17.91 9.45
CA LYS A 61 5.01 18.37 8.16
C LYS A 61 6.10 18.52 7.10
N ASP A 62 7.33 18.79 7.54
CA ASP A 62 8.51 18.98 6.70
C ASP A 62 9.34 17.68 6.55
N ASP A 63 8.87 16.56 7.10
CA ASP A 63 9.48 15.25 6.88
C ASP A 63 9.25 14.80 5.43
N GLN A 64 10.33 14.56 4.68
CA GLN A 64 10.24 14.27 3.26
C GLN A 64 9.46 12.97 2.97
N LEU A 65 9.46 11.98 3.86
CA LEU A 65 8.67 10.75 3.67
C LEU A 65 7.19 11.05 3.85
N VAL A 66 6.81 11.74 4.94
CA VAL A 66 5.43 12.18 5.17
C VAL A 66 4.91 12.96 3.97
N THR A 67 5.64 13.97 3.49
CA THR A 67 5.25 14.73 2.30
C THR A 67 5.14 13.84 1.06
N SER A 68 6.11 12.95 0.83
CA SER A 68 6.11 12.06 -0.35
C SER A 68 4.94 11.08 -0.35
N MET A 69 4.51 10.62 0.83
CA MET A 69 3.33 9.76 0.99
C MET A 69 2.04 10.53 0.77
N ILE A 70 1.91 11.73 1.34
CA ILE A 70 0.74 12.62 1.15
C ILE A 70 0.58 13.00 -0.32
N ASP A 71 1.68 13.33 -0.98
CA ASP A 71 1.72 13.70 -2.40
C ASP A 71 1.59 12.49 -3.35
N LEU A 72 1.42 11.27 -2.81
CA LEU A 72 1.34 10.02 -3.58
C LEU A 72 2.55 9.74 -4.50
N LYS A 73 3.72 10.28 -4.15
CA LYS A 73 4.98 10.10 -4.89
C LYS A 73 5.71 8.82 -4.50
N ALA A 74 5.51 8.33 -3.29
CA ALA A 74 6.11 7.10 -2.79
C ALA A 74 5.19 6.40 -1.79
N PHE A 75 5.35 5.08 -1.65
CA PHE A 75 4.62 4.26 -0.66
C PHE A 75 3.10 4.41 -0.71
N VAL A 76 2.52 4.51 -1.91
CA VAL A 76 1.06 4.64 -2.08
C VAL A 76 0.33 3.45 -1.44
N GLY A 77 -0.68 3.75 -0.62
CA GLY A 77 -1.47 2.77 0.11
C GLY A 77 -0.75 2.13 1.31
N PHE A 78 0.51 2.49 1.58
CA PHE A 78 1.13 2.17 2.86
C PHE A 78 0.66 3.14 3.95
N ARG A 79 0.69 2.65 5.17
CA ARG A 79 0.45 3.39 6.39
C ARG A 79 1.70 3.33 7.24
N GLU A 80 1.96 4.41 7.95
CA GLU A 80 2.96 4.47 9.01
C GLU A 80 2.23 4.64 10.35
N PRO A 81 2.64 3.97 11.42
CA PRO A 81 2.14 4.30 12.75
C PRO A 81 2.47 5.74 13.15
N ASP A 82 1.68 6.32 14.06
CA ASP A 82 1.93 7.68 14.57
C ASP A 82 3.37 7.82 15.09
N LEU A 83 4.15 8.68 14.44
CA LEU A 83 5.53 8.92 14.81
C LEU A 83 5.59 9.89 16.00
N ARG A 84 5.93 9.36 17.19
CA ARG A 84 5.90 10.07 18.49
C ARG A 84 7.25 10.13 19.20
N PHE A 85 8.32 9.72 18.54
CA PHE A 85 9.68 9.76 19.05
C PHE A 85 10.53 10.78 18.28
N LEU A 86 11.57 11.30 18.92
CA LEU A 86 12.48 12.27 18.32
C LEU A 86 13.37 11.63 17.22
N PRO A 87 14.03 12.42 16.36
CA PRO A 87 14.84 11.90 15.26
C PRO A 87 15.86 10.83 15.68
N THR A 88 15.99 9.77 14.87
CA THR A 88 16.91 8.65 15.17
C THR A 88 18.29 8.83 14.58
N PHE A 89 18.43 9.76 13.64
CA PHE A 89 19.66 10.11 12.95
C PHE A 89 19.81 11.63 12.89
N LYS A 90 20.98 12.26 12.83
CA LYS A 90 22.30 11.71 13.14
C LYS A 90 22.63 12.02 14.61
N VAL A 91 22.85 10.99 15.40
CA VAL A 91 23.12 11.09 16.84
C VAL A 91 24.54 10.65 17.19
N GLU A 92 25.00 10.98 18.39
CA GLU A 92 26.21 10.42 18.95
C GLU A 92 26.08 8.91 19.24
N LYS A 93 27.23 8.25 19.22
CA LYS A 93 27.39 6.84 19.61
C LYS A 93 27.46 6.69 21.13
N THR A 94 26.45 7.22 21.80
CA THR A 94 26.26 7.23 23.25
C THR A 94 24.81 6.86 23.59
N PRO A 95 24.50 6.38 24.80
CA PRO A 95 23.11 6.18 25.21
C PRO A 95 22.35 7.51 25.22
N GLY A 96 21.15 7.55 24.65
CA GLY A 96 20.33 8.76 24.56
C GLY A 96 20.32 9.38 23.16
N LEU A 97 19.59 10.50 23.02
CA LEU A 97 19.51 11.27 21.78
C LEU A 97 20.33 12.55 21.91
N HIS A 98 21.63 12.41 21.68
CA HIS A 98 22.57 13.52 21.66
C HIS A 98 22.86 13.86 20.20
N TYR A 99 22.33 14.99 19.72
CA TYR A 99 22.58 15.45 18.35
C TYR A 99 23.76 16.42 18.34
N ASN A 100 24.68 16.20 17.41
CA ASN A 100 25.85 17.06 17.28
C ASN A 100 25.63 18.16 16.26
N VAL A 101 25.99 19.37 16.67
CA VAL A 101 26.08 20.53 15.77
C VAL A 101 27.15 20.27 14.72
N CYS A 102 26.87 20.77 13.53
CA CYS A 102 27.70 20.79 12.34
C CYS A 102 29.05 21.51 12.53
N TYR A 103 30.00 20.92 13.25
CA TYR A 103 31.40 21.38 13.21
C TYR A 103 32.36 20.23 13.41
N THR A 104 33.34 20.13 12.52
CA THR A 104 34.70 19.80 12.97
C THR A 104 35.69 20.43 12.01
N TYR A 105 36.25 21.59 12.39
CA TYR A 105 37.68 21.77 12.14
C TYR A 105 38.41 20.96 13.19
N ALA A 106 38.62 19.67 12.92
CA ALA A 106 39.62 18.94 13.66
C ALA A 106 40.99 19.48 13.21
N HIS A 107 41.65 20.27 14.05
CA HIS A 107 43.09 20.50 13.93
C HIS A 107 43.79 19.17 14.22
N ILE A 108 43.93 18.32 13.20
CA ILE A 108 44.79 17.15 13.30
C ILE A 108 46.21 17.67 13.11
N CYS A 109 46.83 18.07 14.21
CA CYS A 109 48.24 18.42 14.23
C CYS A 109 49.04 17.12 14.37
N THR A 110 49.56 16.63 13.26
CA THR A 110 50.47 15.47 13.25
C THR A 110 51.90 15.99 13.28
N TYR A 111 52.72 15.41 14.15
CA TYR A 111 54.15 15.66 14.16
C TYR A 111 54.80 14.85 13.04
N VAL A 112 55.34 15.54 12.03
CA VAL A 112 56.01 14.88 10.91
C VAL A 112 57.48 14.67 11.28
N PHE A 113 57.81 13.45 11.71
CA PHE A 113 59.13 13.09 12.26
C PHE A 113 60.31 13.47 11.35
N TYR A 114 60.18 13.32 10.03
CA TYR A 114 61.25 13.60 9.07
C TYR A 114 61.51 15.09 8.82
N SER A 115 60.51 15.97 9.02
CA SER A 115 60.67 17.42 8.80
C SER A 115 60.74 18.24 10.09
N LYS A 116 60.58 17.61 11.27
CA LYS A 116 60.53 18.26 12.60
C LYS A 116 59.55 19.45 12.66
N GLN A 117 58.46 19.40 11.89
CA GLN A 117 57.43 20.44 11.86
C GLN A 117 56.08 19.87 12.27
N PHE A 118 55.28 20.68 12.98
CA PHE A 118 53.87 20.42 13.18
C PHE A 118 53.11 20.76 11.89
N ARG A 119 52.40 19.80 11.32
CA ARG A 119 51.50 20.04 10.19
C ARG A 119 50.07 19.89 10.70
N CYS A 120 49.35 21.00 10.82
CA CYS A 120 47.93 20.98 11.13
C CYS A 120 47.17 20.90 9.80
N LEU A 121 46.48 19.78 9.56
CA LEU A 121 45.59 19.65 8.41
C LEU A 121 44.20 20.17 8.81
N LEU A 122 43.67 21.18 8.12
CA LEU A 122 42.24 21.46 8.18
C LEU A 122 41.53 20.29 7.50
N LYS A 123 40.95 19.37 8.28
CA LYS A 123 40.06 18.35 7.71
C LYS A 123 38.70 19.00 7.53
N PHE A 124 38.32 19.25 6.27
CA PHE A 124 36.94 19.60 5.91
C PHE A 124 36.07 18.39 6.24
N ILE A 125 35.33 18.47 7.34
CA ILE A 125 34.36 17.44 7.70
C ILE A 125 33.01 17.88 7.16
N GLN A 126 32.34 16.94 6.48
CA GLN A 126 31.10 17.20 5.75
C GLN A 126 30.10 17.95 6.62
N PRO A 127 29.38 18.93 6.05
CA PRO A 127 28.32 19.60 6.77
C PRO A 127 27.28 18.55 7.21
N SER A 128 27.04 18.45 8.51
CA SER A 128 25.99 17.60 9.08
C SER A 128 24.64 18.18 8.71
N ARG A 129 23.72 17.32 8.27
CA ARG A 129 22.32 17.69 8.04
C ARG A 129 21.56 17.77 9.37
N LEU A 130 20.38 18.39 9.36
CA LEU A 130 19.44 18.35 10.49
C LEU A 130 19.14 16.89 10.88
N PRO A 131 18.91 16.61 12.18
CA PRO A 131 18.43 15.32 12.62
C PRO A 131 17.11 14.94 11.89
N ALA A 132 16.99 13.69 11.48
CA ALA A 132 15.87 13.15 10.70
C ALA A 132 15.43 11.75 11.15
N TRP A 133 14.23 11.37 10.73
CA TRP A 133 13.67 10.02 10.89
C TRP A 133 13.97 9.18 9.65
N CYS A 134 15.22 8.73 9.55
CA CYS A 134 15.67 7.91 8.43
C CYS A 134 15.19 6.46 8.56
N ASP A 135 15.07 5.95 9.78
CA ASP A 135 14.71 4.57 10.09
C ASP A 135 13.18 4.46 10.26
N ARG A 136 12.49 3.73 9.36
CA ARG A 136 11.02 3.74 9.27
C ARG A 136 10.43 2.34 9.14
N ILE A 137 9.22 2.15 9.68
CA ILE A 137 8.42 0.93 9.57
C ILE A 137 7.06 1.28 9.00
N LEU A 138 6.83 0.89 7.75
CA LEU A 138 5.55 1.06 7.05
C LEU A 138 4.86 -0.28 6.87
N TYR A 139 3.54 -0.26 6.79
CA TYR A 139 2.74 -1.44 6.51
C TYR A 139 1.63 -1.15 5.50
N ARG A 140 1.30 -2.14 4.67
CA ARG A 140 0.17 -2.09 3.73
C ARG A 140 -0.61 -3.39 3.83
N SER A 141 -1.93 -3.31 3.72
CA SER A 141 -2.79 -4.49 3.66
C SER A 141 -3.50 -4.54 2.31
N ALA A 142 -3.76 -5.76 1.82
CA ALA A 142 -4.44 -5.98 0.55
C ALA A 142 -5.86 -5.38 0.53
N ALA A 143 -6.54 -5.36 1.67
CA ALA A 143 -7.83 -4.71 1.86
C ALA A 143 -7.91 -3.99 3.22
N ILE A 144 -8.81 -3.02 3.31
CA ILE A 144 -8.98 -2.16 4.50
C ILE A 144 -9.65 -2.91 5.68
N VAL A 145 -10.25 -4.08 5.44
CA VAL A 145 -11.11 -4.77 6.43
C VAL A 145 -10.38 -5.47 7.57
N ASN A 146 -9.05 -5.60 7.52
CA ASN A 146 -8.26 -6.22 8.59
C ASN A 146 -6.82 -5.67 8.64
N PRO A 147 -6.63 -4.37 8.93
CA PRO A 147 -5.30 -3.80 8.98
C PRO A 147 -4.57 -4.25 10.27
N PRO A 148 -3.23 -4.36 10.25
CA PRO A 148 -2.45 -4.55 11.47
C PRO A 148 -2.83 -3.52 12.53
N LYS A 149 -3.14 -4.01 13.74
CA LYS A 149 -3.40 -3.14 14.89
C LYS A 149 -2.07 -2.77 15.54
N VAL A 150 -1.66 -1.52 15.34
CA VAL A 150 -0.46 -0.97 15.99
C VAL A 150 -0.65 -0.92 17.51
N LEU A 151 0.29 -1.51 18.23
CA LEU A 151 0.39 -1.45 19.69
C LEU A 151 1.42 -0.40 20.14
N SER A 152 2.58 -0.37 19.49
CA SER A 152 3.64 0.61 19.74
C SER A 152 4.44 0.91 18.47
N TYR A 153 5.04 2.10 18.45
CA TYR A 153 6.05 2.52 17.48
C TYR A 153 7.01 3.47 18.18
N SER A 154 8.27 3.08 18.33
CA SER A 154 9.20 3.75 19.23
C SER A 154 10.65 3.58 18.79
N ALA A 155 11.50 4.54 19.16
CA ALA A 155 12.95 4.43 19.04
C ALA A 155 13.55 3.84 20.32
N LEU A 156 14.73 3.21 20.19
CA LEU A 156 15.53 2.67 21.27
C LEU A 156 16.79 3.53 21.49
N PRO A 157 16.69 4.70 22.15
CA PRO A 157 17.76 5.69 22.19
C PRO A 157 18.98 5.24 23.00
N ASN A 158 18.81 4.28 23.92
CA ASN A 158 19.88 3.85 24.80
C ASN A 158 20.89 2.90 24.14
N VAL A 159 20.69 2.52 22.88
CA VAL A 159 21.65 1.69 22.11
C VAL A 159 22.79 2.60 21.59
N PRO A 160 24.04 2.40 22.04
CA PRO A 160 25.11 3.39 21.83
C PRO A 160 26.04 3.09 20.64
N HIS A 161 25.75 2.07 19.82
CA HIS A 161 26.74 1.56 18.86
C HIS A 161 26.75 2.27 17.49
N SER A 162 25.68 2.99 17.16
CA SER A 162 25.47 3.62 15.86
C SER A 162 25.08 5.09 16.01
N ASP A 163 25.31 5.85 14.95
CA ASP A 163 24.78 7.21 14.76
C ASP A 163 23.31 7.22 14.28
N HIS A 164 22.73 6.02 14.17
CA HIS A 164 21.30 5.75 14.12
C HIS A 164 20.84 5.09 15.42
N LYS A 165 19.62 5.38 15.87
CA LYS A 165 18.95 4.62 16.94
C LYS A 165 17.98 3.59 16.35
N PRO A 166 17.97 2.34 16.84
CA PRO A 166 17.01 1.34 16.37
C PRO A 166 15.57 1.82 16.55
N VAL A 167 14.70 1.41 15.63
CA VAL A 167 13.27 1.67 15.66
C VAL A 167 12.54 0.34 15.72
N GLU A 168 11.53 0.27 16.59
CA GLU A 168 10.67 -0.91 16.75
C GLU A 168 9.19 -0.55 16.57
N SER A 169 8.42 -1.50 16.08
CA SER A 169 6.96 -1.42 16.09
C SER A 169 6.37 -2.77 16.45
N HIS A 170 5.44 -2.77 17.42
CA HIS A 170 4.67 -3.95 17.77
C HIS A 170 3.28 -3.83 17.17
N MET A 171 2.85 -4.86 16.43
CA MET A 171 1.55 -4.90 15.77
C MET A 171 0.88 -6.26 15.98
N ASN A 172 -0.43 -6.23 16.21
CA ASN A 172 -1.26 -7.44 16.18
C ASN A 172 -1.84 -7.62 14.79
N ILE A 173 -1.64 -8.80 14.21
CA ILE A 173 -2.16 -9.19 12.91
C ILE A 173 -3.14 -10.33 13.14
N GLU A 174 -4.38 -10.19 12.66
CA GLU A 174 -5.33 -11.30 12.70
C GLU A 174 -4.97 -12.29 11.59
N ILE A 175 -4.56 -13.50 12.01
CA ILE A 175 -4.32 -14.62 11.11
C ILE A 175 -5.51 -15.58 11.14
N TRP A 176 -5.84 -16.16 9.99
CA TRP A 176 -6.84 -17.21 9.93
C TRP A 176 -6.19 -18.58 10.09
N ASN A 177 -6.26 -19.13 11.30
CA ASN A 177 -5.85 -20.49 11.59
C ASN A 177 -6.89 -21.48 11.06
N ARG A 178 -6.77 -21.83 9.77
CA ARG A 178 -7.66 -22.77 9.11
C ARG A 178 -7.24 -24.22 9.42
N PRO A 179 -8.12 -25.05 10.02
CA PRO A 179 -7.86 -26.47 10.16
C PRO A 179 -7.69 -27.16 8.80
N SER A 180 -6.78 -28.14 8.74
CA SER A 180 -6.59 -28.95 7.53
C SER A 180 -7.83 -29.81 7.24
N GLY A 181 -8.08 -30.10 5.96
CA GLY A 181 -9.15 -31.01 5.53
C GLY A 181 -10.56 -30.44 5.53
N ILE A 182 -10.77 -29.16 5.85
CA ILE A 182 -12.09 -28.51 5.70
C ILE A 182 -12.41 -28.36 4.22
N ASP A 183 -13.60 -28.81 3.81
CA ASP A 183 -14.19 -28.50 2.52
C ASP A 183 -14.96 -27.18 2.62
N ASP A 184 -14.63 -26.21 1.77
CA ASP A 184 -15.34 -24.92 1.72
C ASP A 184 -16.35 -24.86 0.57
N SER A 185 -16.53 -25.93 -0.20
CA SER A 185 -17.51 -26.01 -1.30
C SER A 185 -18.88 -26.49 -0.84
N ILE A 186 -19.32 -26.01 0.32
CA ILE A 186 -20.48 -26.54 1.06
C ILE A 186 -21.84 -26.03 0.58
N SER A 187 -21.88 -24.94 -0.18
CA SER A 187 -23.10 -24.30 -0.67
C SER A 187 -22.96 -23.91 -2.14
N GLN A 188 -23.99 -23.29 -2.73
CA GLN A 188 -23.83 -22.58 -4.00
C GLN A 188 -23.93 -21.08 -3.74
N ALA A 189 -22.79 -20.40 -3.62
CA ALA A 189 -22.74 -18.94 -3.48
C ALA A 189 -22.40 -18.26 -4.81
N VAL A 190 -23.19 -17.25 -5.17
CA VAL A 190 -23.03 -16.45 -6.37
C VAL A 190 -22.86 -14.99 -6.00
N LEU A 191 -21.80 -14.37 -6.50
CA LEU A 191 -21.51 -12.95 -6.32
C LEU A 191 -22.02 -12.17 -7.53
N HIS A 192 -22.82 -11.14 -7.26
CA HIS A 192 -23.38 -10.25 -8.27
C HIS A 192 -22.85 -8.83 -8.10
N PHE A 193 -22.78 -8.10 -9.22
CA PHE A 193 -22.39 -6.70 -9.30
C PHE A 193 -23.51 -5.87 -9.95
N GLN A 194 -23.62 -4.60 -9.58
CA GLN A 194 -24.57 -3.65 -10.15
C GLN A 194 -24.05 -2.21 -10.00
N ASP A 195 -24.38 -1.35 -10.96
CA ASP A 195 -24.07 0.09 -10.97
C ASP A 195 -22.59 0.34 -10.63
N CYS A 196 -21.71 -0.35 -11.34
CA CYS A 196 -20.28 -0.26 -11.09
C CYS A 196 -19.65 0.78 -12.01
N SER A 197 -18.63 1.47 -11.52
CA SER A 197 -17.82 2.38 -12.32
C SER A 197 -16.36 2.31 -11.89
N ALA A 198 -15.47 2.71 -12.78
CA ALA A 198 -14.11 3.06 -12.40
C ALA A 198 -13.84 4.52 -12.73
N GLU A 199 -12.97 5.16 -11.96
CA GLU A 199 -12.66 6.59 -12.09
C GLU A 199 -11.15 6.83 -11.97
N GLY A 200 -10.66 7.81 -12.73
CA GLY A 200 -9.28 8.27 -12.64
C GLY A 200 -8.28 7.20 -13.09
N LEU A 201 -8.66 6.36 -14.05
CA LEU A 201 -7.76 5.35 -14.62
C LEU A 201 -6.60 6.03 -15.34
N LEU A 202 -5.42 5.41 -15.28
CA LEU A 202 -4.28 5.82 -16.10
C LEU A 202 -4.52 5.33 -17.53
N ALA A 203 -4.31 6.20 -18.52
CA ALA A 203 -4.29 5.77 -19.91
C ALA A 203 -3.15 4.77 -20.12
N ALA A 204 -3.42 3.64 -20.77
CA ALA A 204 -2.43 2.57 -20.95
C ALA A 204 -1.15 3.07 -21.64
N ASP A 205 -1.30 3.85 -22.72
CA ASP A 205 -0.20 4.52 -23.45
C ASP A 205 0.69 5.40 -22.54
N VAL A 206 0.12 5.97 -21.47
CA VAL A 206 0.81 6.87 -20.53
C VAL A 206 1.39 6.09 -19.35
N SER A 207 0.78 4.97 -18.96
CA SER A 207 1.21 4.15 -17.82
C SER A 207 2.64 3.59 -18.03
N GLY A 208 2.96 3.14 -19.25
CA GLY A 208 4.31 2.73 -19.62
C GLY A 208 5.33 3.88 -19.62
N PHE A 209 4.89 5.08 -20.02
CA PHE A 209 5.73 6.28 -20.02
C PHE A 209 5.99 6.83 -18.60
N PHE A 210 5.00 6.75 -17.71
CA PHE A 210 5.13 7.17 -16.31
C PHE A 210 6.08 6.25 -15.54
N LEU A 211 6.00 4.93 -15.77
CA LEU A 211 6.99 3.98 -15.24
C LEU A 211 8.40 4.29 -15.75
N PHE A 212 8.53 4.61 -17.04
CA PHE A 212 9.81 4.98 -17.65
C PHE A 212 10.37 6.26 -17.00
N TRP A 213 9.55 7.28 -16.76
CA TRP A 213 9.96 8.51 -16.07
C TRP A 213 10.38 8.27 -14.62
N VAL A 214 9.65 7.44 -13.87
CA VAL A 214 10.03 7.06 -12.49
C VAL A 214 11.37 6.30 -12.48
N LEU A 215 11.56 5.35 -13.39
CA LEU A 215 12.84 4.63 -13.54
C LEU A 215 14.00 5.56 -13.92
N VAL A 216 13.77 6.53 -14.82
CA VAL A 216 14.75 7.55 -15.21
C VAL A 216 15.07 8.51 -14.07
N PHE A 217 14.10 8.84 -13.19
CA PHE A 217 14.35 9.66 -12.00
C PHE A 217 15.14 8.93 -10.92
N VAL A 218 15.00 7.60 -10.81
CA VAL A 218 15.79 6.76 -9.90
C VAL A 218 17.19 6.50 -10.45
N CYS A 219 17.36 6.45 -11.77
CA CYS A 219 18.64 6.29 -12.47
C CYS A 219 18.98 7.54 -13.30
N TRP A 220 19.44 8.59 -12.64
CA TRP A 220 19.89 9.80 -13.34
C TRP A 220 21.13 9.47 -14.22
N ASN A 221 20.95 9.36 -15.54
CA ASN A 221 21.89 9.77 -16.62
C ASN A 221 21.61 9.17 -18.01
N LEU A 222 20.39 8.74 -18.38
CA LEU A 222 20.08 8.52 -19.80
C LEU A 222 18.69 9.03 -20.16
N LEU A 223 18.66 10.16 -20.87
CA LEU A 223 17.48 10.70 -21.52
C LEU A 223 17.29 9.98 -22.86
N PHE A 224 16.34 9.06 -22.93
CA PHE A 224 15.78 8.59 -24.20
C PHE A 224 14.40 9.22 -24.40
N LEU A 225 14.24 9.96 -25.49
CA LEU A 225 12.97 10.47 -25.96
C LEU A 225 12.27 9.38 -26.78
N PHE A 226 11.08 8.96 -26.34
CA PHE A 226 10.19 8.13 -27.15
C PHE A 226 8.94 8.94 -27.52
N PHE A 227 8.61 8.94 -28.80
CA PHE A 227 7.36 9.50 -29.35
C PHE A 227 6.33 8.36 -29.42
N GLY A 228 5.42 8.32 -28.46
CA GLY A 228 4.21 7.48 -28.48
C GLY A 228 2.97 8.34 -28.69
N SER A 229 1.97 7.82 -29.41
CA SER A 229 0.73 8.54 -29.73
C SER A 229 -0.10 8.79 -28.46
N PHE A 230 -0.31 10.06 -28.09
CA PHE A 230 -1.15 10.46 -26.96
C PHE A 230 -2.63 10.41 -27.35
N SER A 231 -3.25 9.23 -27.31
CA SER A 231 -4.71 9.12 -27.44
C SER A 231 -5.44 9.69 -26.20
N GLY A 232 -4.82 9.57 -25.02
CA GLY A 232 -5.36 10.02 -23.74
C GLY A 232 -6.56 9.21 -23.23
N THR A 233 -6.89 8.09 -23.88
CA THR A 233 -8.07 7.28 -23.56
C THR A 233 -7.74 5.80 -23.64
N SER A 234 -8.39 4.96 -22.83
CA SER A 234 -8.26 3.49 -22.87
C SER A 234 -9.58 2.83 -23.26
N ASP A 235 -9.55 1.54 -23.61
CA ASP A 235 -10.70 0.67 -23.79
C ASP A 235 -10.85 -0.29 -22.57
N PRO A 236 -11.13 0.23 -21.36
CA PRO A 236 -11.01 -0.55 -20.13
C PRO A 236 -12.07 -1.64 -19.99
N TYR A 237 -11.65 -2.73 -19.35
CA TYR A 237 -12.53 -3.76 -18.81
C TYR A 237 -11.98 -4.34 -17.51
N LEU A 238 -12.88 -4.86 -16.68
CA LEU A 238 -12.52 -5.54 -15.45
C LEU A 238 -12.29 -7.02 -15.72
N HIS A 239 -11.19 -7.55 -15.21
CA HIS A 239 -10.81 -8.94 -15.30
C HIS A 239 -10.76 -9.57 -13.90
N TRP A 240 -11.50 -10.67 -13.74
CA TRP A 240 -11.42 -11.56 -12.60
C TRP A 240 -10.56 -12.75 -12.99
N PRO A 241 -9.27 -12.79 -12.61
CA PRO A 241 -8.41 -13.90 -12.98
C PRO A 241 -8.79 -15.18 -12.21
N LYS A 242 -8.35 -16.33 -12.75
CA LYS A 242 -8.44 -17.62 -12.05
C LYS A 242 -7.73 -17.54 -10.69
N GLN A 243 -8.43 -17.91 -9.63
CA GLN A 243 -7.98 -17.77 -8.25
C GLN A 243 -8.69 -18.79 -7.33
N PRO A 244 -8.28 -18.98 -6.06
CA PRO A 244 -8.90 -20.00 -5.20
C PRO A 244 -10.42 -19.86 -5.00
N LEU A 245 -10.95 -18.64 -5.16
CA LEU A 245 -12.39 -18.35 -5.13
C LEU A 245 -13.11 -18.67 -6.46
N LEU A 246 -12.40 -18.62 -7.60
CA LEU A 246 -12.96 -18.68 -8.95
C LEU A 246 -12.19 -19.67 -9.85
N GLU A 247 -12.86 -20.73 -10.28
CA GLU A 247 -12.26 -21.77 -11.14
C GLU A 247 -11.85 -21.23 -12.52
N LYS A 248 -12.73 -20.40 -13.06
CA LYS A 248 -12.65 -19.82 -14.40
C LYS A 248 -12.52 -18.31 -14.28
N PRO A 249 -11.70 -17.68 -15.12
CA PRO A 249 -11.70 -16.23 -15.19
C PRO A 249 -13.03 -15.72 -15.74
N SER A 250 -13.35 -14.47 -15.44
CA SER A 250 -14.52 -13.76 -15.96
C SER A 250 -14.17 -12.30 -16.24
N ASN A 251 -14.80 -11.70 -17.24
CA ASN A 251 -14.55 -10.32 -17.63
C ASN A 251 -15.86 -9.53 -17.58
N SER A 252 -15.76 -8.24 -17.27
CA SER A 252 -16.83 -7.31 -17.61
C SER A 252 -16.88 -7.08 -19.12
N ARG A 253 -17.97 -6.48 -19.60
CA ARG A 253 -17.97 -5.87 -20.93
C ARG A 253 -16.93 -4.76 -21.01
N ARG A 254 -16.29 -4.64 -22.17
CA ARG A 254 -15.38 -3.55 -22.48
C ARG A 254 -16.13 -2.24 -22.68
N LYS A 255 -15.55 -1.13 -22.23
CA LYS A 255 -15.99 0.23 -22.53
C LYS A 255 -14.92 0.88 -23.38
N ASN A 256 -15.30 1.60 -24.43
CA ASN A 256 -14.33 2.13 -25.38
C ASN A 256 -14.00 3.60 -25.07
N LYS A 257 -12.74 4.00 -25.26
CA LYS A 257 -12.21 5.37 -25.23
C LYS A 257 -12.63 6.17 -24.00
N THR A 258 -12.41 5.60 -22.82
CA THR A 258 -12.73 6.24 -21.53
C THR A 258 -11.74 5.87 -20.44
N LEU A 259 -11.50 6.81 -19.52
CA LEU A 259 -10.80 6.58 -18.24
C LEU A 259 -11.78 6.53 -17.06
N HIS A 260 -13.08 6.66 -17.36
CA HIS A 260 -14.18 6.64 -16.41
C HIS A 260 -15.28 5.69 -16.89
N PRO A 261 -15.00 4.37 -17.00
CA PRO A 261 -15.99 3.42 -17.51
C PRO A 261 -17.14 3.21 -16.52
N GLU A 262 -18.35 3.03 -17.05
CA GLU A 262 -19.56 2.71 -16.30
C GLU A 262 -20.21 1.41 -16.79
N TRP A 263 -20.63 0.58 -15.84
CA TRP A 263 -21.26 -0.73 -16.03
C TRP A 263 -22.61 -0.79 -15.31
N ASN A 264 -23.64 -0.28 -15.99
CA ASN A 264 -25.01 -0.15 -15.47
C ASN A 264 -25.99 -1.17 -16.08
N ASP A 265 -25.58 -1.91 -17.13
CA ASP A 265 -26.41 -2.97 -17.72
C ASP A 265 -26.21 -4.29 -16.97
N SER A 266 -27.29 -5.02 -16.69
CA SER A 266 -27.23 -6.36 -16.09
C SER A 266 -26.31 -7.37 -16.80
N ARG A 267 -26.02 -7.15 -18.08
CA ARG A 267 -25.14 -7.97 -18.92
C ARG A 267 -23.69 -7.48 -18.94
N ASP A 268 -23.39 -6.38 -18.26
CA ASP A 268 -22.03 -5.87 -18.14
C ASP A 268 -21.14 -6.79 -17.30
N PHE A 269 -21.73 -7.56 -16.37
CA PHE A 269 -21.04 -8.58 -15.58
C PHE A 269 -21.78 -9.91 -15.66
N GLU A 270 -21.02 -10.99 -15.80
CA GLU A 270 -21.53 -12.32 -15.49
C GLU A 270 -21.48 -12.54 -13.97
N PRO A 271 -22.54 -13.13 -13.36
CA PRO A 271 -22.49 -13.52 -11.95
C PRO A 271 -21.35 -14.50 -11.68
N LEU A 272 -20.57 -14.25 -10.63
CA LEU A 272 -19.39 -15.05 -10.31
C LEU A 272 -19.78 -16.19 -9.36
N LEU A 273 -19.64 -17.42 -9.82
CA LEU A 273 -19.82 -18.61 -8.97
C LEU A 273 -18.60 -18.81 -8.07
N LEU A 274 -18.81 -18.76 -6.75
CA LEU A 274 -17.75 -18.92 -5.76
C LEU A 274 -17.53 -20.41 -5.46
N LEU A 275 -16.33 -20.91 -5.76
CA LEU A 275 -15.94 -22.30 -5.49
C LEU A 275 -15.84 -22.60 -3.99
N ARG A 276 -15.22 -21.68 -3.26
CA ARG A 276 -15.08 -21.75 -1.80
C ARG A 276 -16.04 -20.75 -1.21
N ASN A 277 -17.10 -21.28 -0.62
CA ASN A 277 -18.30 -20.55 -0.26
C ASN A 277 -18.83 -20.91 1.14
N SER A 278 -18.01 -21.56 1.98
CA SER A 278 -18.31 -21.57 3.40
C SER A 278 -18.31 -20.13 3.92
N ILE A 279 -19.28 -19.80 4.77
CA ILE A 279 -19.37 -18.46 5.38
C ILE A 279 -18.06 -18.13 6.10
N ALA A 280 -17.51 -19.08 6.86
CA ALA A 280 -16.24 -18.92 7.57
C ALA A 280 -15.07 -18.52 6.65
N PHE A 281 -14.98 -19.11 5.45
CA PHE A 281 -13.99 -18.72 4.46
C PHE A 281 -14.29 -17.35 3.86
N MET A 282 -15.53 -17.13 3.38
CA MET A 282 -15.91 -15.91 2.68
C MET A 282 -15.78 -14.66 3.58
N THR A 283 -16.03 -14.77 4.89
CA THR A 283 -15.83 -13.68 5.84
C THR A 283 -14.37 -13.20 5.91
N LYS A 284 -13.40 -14.02 5.49
CA LYS A 284 -11.98 -13.66 5.43
C LYS A 284 -11.45 -13.52 3.99
N ALA A 285 -12.28 -13.80 2.99
CA ALA A 285 -11.84 -13.90 1.61
C ALA A 285 -11.75 -12.52 0.95
N LEU A 286 -10.68 -12.35 0.17
CA LEU A 286 -10.46 -11.20 -0.71
C LEU A 286 -10.53 -11.66 -2.16
N LEU A 287 -11.38 -11.04 -2.95
CA LEU A 287 -11.49 -11.29 -4.38
C LEU A 287 -10.54 -10.37 -5.13
N PHE A 288 -9.54 -10.96 -5.79
CA PHE A 288 -8.57 -10.21 -6.59
C PHE A 288 -9.17 -9.79 -7.93
N LEU A 289 -8.86 -8.56 -8.36
CA LEU A 289 -9.30 -7.99 -9.64
C LEU A 289 -8.18 -7.24 -10.35
N GLU A 290 -8.30 -7.18 -11.66
CA GLU A 290 -7.43 -6.42 -12.57
C GLU A 290 -8.30 -5.51 -13.45
N MET A 291 -7.96 -4.24 -13.55
CA MET A 291 -8.42 -3.34 -14.62
C MET A 291 -7.43 -3.46 -15.77
N ARG A 292 -7.93 -3.76 -16.96
CA ARG A 292 -7.10 -3.99 -18.15
C ARG A 292 -7.54 -3.11 -19.31
N ASP A 293 -6.59 -2.74 -20.15
CA ASP A 293 -6.86 -2.15 -21.44
C ASP A 293 -6.92 -3.24 -22.51
N HIS A 294 -7.87 -3.15 -23.42
CA HIS A 294 -7.91 -4.07 -24.55
C HIS A 294 -7.29 -3.44 -25.78
N ASP A 295 -6.23 -4.08 -26.26
CA ASP A 295 -5.59 -3.67 -27.51
C ASP A 295 -5.89 -4.68 -28.61
N HIS A 296 -6.24 -4.15 -29.79
CA HIS A 296 -6.49 -4.99 -30.95
C HIS A 296 -5.21 -5.61 -31.55
N LEU A 297 -4.03 -5.06 -31.22
CA LEU A 297 -2.74 -5.41 -31.86
C LEU A 297 -1.68 -5.90 -30.87
N SER A 298 -1.94 -5.81 -29.57
CA SER A 298 -1.04 -6.21 -28.49
C SER A 298 -1.80 -7.08 -27.47
N LYS A 299 -1.04 -7.62 -26.51
CA LYS A 299 -1.64 -8.27 -25.36
C LYS A 299 -2.20 -7.19 -24.44
N ASP A 300 -3.46 -7.36 -24.03
CA ASP A 300 -4.14 -6.49 -23.08
C ASP A 300 -3.24 -6.07 -21.90
N GLU A 301 -3.12 -4.77 -21.72
CA GLU A 301 -2.23 -4.14 -20.73
C GLU A 301 -2.92 -4.04 -19.37
N LEU A 302 -2.14 -4.12 -18.30
CA LEU A 302 -2.65 -3.94 -16.93
C LEU A 302 -2.70 -2.43 -16.65
N ILE A 303 -3.88 -1.91 -16.32
CA ILE A 303 -4.07 -0.51 -15.91
C ILE A 303 -3.99 -0.40 -14.40
N GLY A 304 -4.51 -1.38 -13.67
CA GLY A 304 -4.52 -1.38 -12.21
C GLY A 304 -5.03 -2.68 -11.63
N GLN A 305 -4.79 -2.91 -10.34
CA GLN A 305 -5.25 -4.10 -9.64
C GLN A 305 -5.61 -3.79 -8.19
N GLY A 306 -6.49 -4.60 -7.62
CA GLY A 306 -7.00 -4.42 -6.26
C GLY A 306 -7.64 -5.68 -5.68
N TYR A 307 -8.16 -5.55 -4.46
CA TYR A 307 -8.85 -6.63 -3.76
C TYR A 307 -10.19 -6.15 -3.19
N LEU A 308 -11.26 -6.87 -3.53
CA LEU A 308 -12.59 -6.65 -2.99
C LEU A 308 -12.82 -7.61 -1.79
N PRO A 309 -12.96 -7.12 -0.55
CA PRO A 309 -13.33 -7.96 0.57
C PRO A 309 -14.77 -8.47 0.43
N LEU A 310 -14.99 -9.77 0.67
CA LEU A 310 -16.34 -10.35 0.60
C LEU A 310 -17.12 -10.22 1.91
N ALA A 311 -16.42 -9.99 3.03
CA ALA A 311 -17.01 -9.94 4.36
C ALA A 311 -18.22 -8.99 4.48
N PRO A 312 -18.16 -7.73 4.00
CA PRO A 312 -19.29 -6.82 4.16
C PRO A 312 -20.55 -7.36 3.50
N ALA A 313 -20.45 -7.95 2.29
CA ALA A 313 -21.60 -8.53 1.59
C ALA A 313 -22.29 -9.68 2.36
N LEU A 314 -21.61 -10.32 3.31
CA LEU A 314 -22.17 -11.40 4.14
C LEU A 314 -22.95 -10.87 5.34
N ASP A 315 -22.70 -9.64 5.78
CA ASP A 315 -23.47 -9.02 6.87
C ASP A 315 -24.96 -8.88 6.50
N ASN A 316 -25.25 -8.78 5.19
CA ASN A 316 -26.59 -8.72 4.64
C ASN A 316 -26.71 -9.58 3.36
N ILE A 317 -26.60 -10.91 3.50
CA ILE A 317 -26.74 -11.86 2.39
C ILE A 317 -28.00 -11.58 1.57
N GLY A 318 -27.85 -11.58 0.24
CA GLY A 318 -28.92 -11.32 -0.73
C GLY A 318 -29.25 -9.84 -0.95
N LYS A 319 -28.72 -8.92 -0.13
CA LYS A 319 -28.93 -7.48 -0.29
C LYS A 319 -27.71 -6.81 -0.94
N TRP A 320 -27.98 -5.80 -1.75
CA TRP A 320 -26.95 -4.96 -2.36
C TRP A 320 -26.24 -4.13 -1.30
N GLN A 321 -24.91 -4.14 -1.34
CA GLN A 321 -24.07 -3.29 -0.52
C GLN A 321 -23.14 -2.50 -1.39
N TYR A 322 -22.76 -1.30 -0.95
CA TYR A 322 -21.79 -0.48 -1.65
C TYR A 322 -20.36 -0.98 -1.36
N PHE A 323 -19.48 -0.85 -2.35
CA PHE A 323 -18.05 -1.07 -2.17
C PHE A 323 -17.23 -0.03 -2.93
N GLU A 324 -16.00 0.11 -2.47
CA GLU A 324 -14.96 0.88 -3.12
C GLU A 324 -13.63 0.10 -2.99
N VAL A 325 -12.89 0.03 -4.10
CA VAL A 325 -11.59 -0.61 -4.20
C VAL A 325 -10.63 0.36 -4.90
N GLU A 326 -9.57 0.75 -4.20
CA GLU A 326 -8.46 1.47 -4.81
C GLU A 326 -7.69 0.53 -5.75
N LEU A 327 -7.38 1.04 -6.95
CA LEU A 327 -6.57 0.35 -7.93
C LEU A 327 -5.13 0.84 -7.84
N THR A 328 -4.18 -0.07 -7.93
CA THR A 328 -2.76 0.24 -7.96
C THR A 328 -2.08 -0.39 -9.16
N PHE A 329 -1.09 0.31 -9.72
CA PHE A 329 -0.22 -0.22 -10.77
C PHE A 329 1.20 0.23 -10.50
N SER A 330 2.12 -0.74 -10.41
CA SER A 330 3.54 -0.53 -10.18
C SER A 330 3.85 0.38 -8.99
N GLY A 331 3.07 0.22 -7.91
CA GLY A 331 3.25 1.00 -6.68
C GLY A 331 2.64 2.39 -6.69
N LEU A 332 1.91 2.77 -7.74
CA LEU A 332 1.22 4.04 -7.88
C LEU A 332 -0.29 3.86 -7.81
N TYR A 333 -0.99 4.92 -7.43
CA TYR A 333 -2.45 5.00 -7.52
C TYR A 333 -2.86 4.98 -8.99
N ALA A 334 -3.76 4.08 -9.36
CA ALA A 334 -4.19 3.85 -10.73
C ALA A 334 -5.71 4.01 -10.92
N GLY A 335 -6.34 4.77 -10.03
CA GLY A 335 -7.77 5.01 -10.02
C GLY A 335 -8.50 4.19 -8.96
N LYS A 336 -9.83 4.18 -9.07
CA LYS A 336 -10.74 3.56 -8.11
C LYS A 336 -11.82 2.80 -8.86
N PHE A 337 -12.21 1.64 -8.34
CA PHE A 337 -13.35 0.86 -8.79
C PHE A 337 -14.40 0.81 -7.69
N GLN A 338 -15.65 1.13 -8.00
CA GLN A 338 -16.74 1.25 -7.03
C GLN A 338 -18.05 0.73 -7.61
N GLY A 339 -19.03 0.49 -6.74
CA GLY A 339 -20.37 0.10 -7.17
C GLY A 339 -21.12 -0.64 -6.08
N ARG A 340 -22.03 -1.53 -6.49
CA ARG A 340 -22.76 -2.39 -5.57
C ARG A 340 -22.53 -3.86 -5.87
N TYR A 341 -22.50 -4.65 -4.81
CA TYR A 341 -22.28 -6.10 -4.85
C TYR A 341 -23.17 -6.81 -3.83
N LYS A 342 -23.51 -8.06 -4.12
CA LYS A 342 -24.23 -8.93 -3.18
C LYS A 342 -23.84 -10.39 -3.38
N ILE A 343 -23.89 -11.16 -2.31
CA ILE A 343 -23.71 -12.61 -2.35
C ILE A 343 -25.08 -13.26 -2.12
N VAL A 344 -25.46 -14.18 -3.00
CA VAL A 344 -26.65 -15.02 -2.86
C VAL A 344 -26.17 -16.45 -2.60
N ILE A 345 -26.65 -17.07 -1.52
CA ILE A 345 -26.31 -18.45 -1.16
C ILE A 345 -27.56 -19.31 -1.35
N ASN A 346 -27.49 -20.30 -2.23
CA ASN A 346 -28.53 -21.31 -2.36
C ASN A 346 -28.16 -22.50 -1.46
N ASP A 347 -28.86 -22.63 -0.33
CA ASP A 347 -28.72 -23.78 0.54
C ASP A 347 -29.47 -24.99 -0.05
N GLU A 348 -28.74 -25.93 -0.65
CA GLU A 348 -29.33 -27.24 -1.02
C GLU A 348 -29.73 -28.06 0.22
N SER A 349 -29.16 -27.74 1.39
CA SER A 349 -29.47 -28.36 2.69
C SER A 349 -30.93 -28.20 3.13
N SER A 350 -31.56 -27.06 2.80
CA SER A 350 -32.98 -26.77 3.10
C SER A 350 -33.95 -27.64 2.30
N LYS A 351 -33.58 -28.06 1.08
CA LYS A 351 -34.43 -28.88 0.21
C LYS A 351 -34.49 -30.35 0.62
N THR A 352 -33.50 -30.84 1.37
CA THR A 352 -33.49 -32.22 1.87
C THR A 352 -34.42 -32.45 3.06
N ASP A 353 -34.61 -31.44 3.93
CA ASP A 353 -35.49 -31.56 5.08
C ASP A 353 -36.96 -31.36 4.71
N ASP A 354 -37.27 -30.45 3.79
CA ASP A 354 -38.63 -30.29 3.26
C ASP A 354 -39.08 -31.51 2.43
N ASN A 355 -38.18 -32.13 1.65
CA ASN A 355 -38.51 -33.37 0.93
C ASN A 355 -38.63 -34.60 1.86
N LYS A 356 -37.87 -34.66 2.96
CA LYS A 356 -38.03 -35.70 3.99
C LYS A 356 -39.32 -35.49 4.79
N ALA A 357 -39.67 -34.25 5.14
CA ALA A 357 -40.93 -33.91 5.80
C ALA A 357 -42.14 -34.20 4.88
N ALA A 358 -42.08 -33.81 3.62
CA ALA A 358 -43.12 -34.09 2.63
C ALA A 358 -43.28 -35.60 2.32
N LYS A 359 -42.18 -36.39 2.31
CA LYS A 359 -42.26 -37.86 2.22
C LYS A 359 -42.81 -38.51 3.49
N LYS A 360 -42.56 -37.95 4.68
CA LYS A 360 -43.14 -38.43 5.95
C LYS A 360 -44.65 -38.18 6.03
N ILE A 361 -45.09 -37.01 5.57
CA ILE A 361 -46.52 -36.63 5.52
C ILE A 361 -47.29 -37.43 4.47
N LYS A 362 -46.69 -37.76 3.32
CA LYS A 362 -47.31 -38.65 2.32
C LYS A 362 -47.38 -40.10 2.79
N LYS A 363 -46.40 -40.61 3.55
CA LYS A 363 -46.45 -41.97 4.12
C LYS A 363 -47.43 -42.13 5.29
N SER A 364 -47.74 -41.07 6.04
CA SER A 364 -48.74 -41.13 7.12
C SER A 364 -50.18 -41.08 6.61
N LYS A 365 -50.45 -40.43 5.48
CA LYS A 365 -51.80 -40.40 4.85
C LYS A 365 -52.20 -41.68 4.12
N VAL A 366 -51.25 -42.54 3.75
CA VAL A 366 -51.54 -43.81 3.04
C VAL A 366 -51.80 -44.98 4.02
N LYS A 367 -51.59 -44.78 5.32
CA LYS A 367 -51.85 -45.81 6.35
C LYS A 367 -53.19 -45.64 7.09
N THR A 368 -54.05 -44.71 6.66
CA THR A 368 -55.34 -44.40 7.32
C THR A 368 -56.55 -44.41 6.38
N THR A 369 -56.50 -45.20 5.31
CA THR A 369 -57.68 -45.55 4.50
C THR A 369 -57.77 -47.05 4.34
#